data_AF-A0A7C6V8A2-F1
#
_entry.id   AF-A0A7C6V8A2-F1
#
_cell.length_a   1.000
_cell.length_b   1.000
_cell.length_c   1.000
_cell.angle_alpha   90.00
_cell.angle_beta   90.00
_cell.angle_gamma   90.00
#
_symmetry.space_group_name_H-M   'P 1'
#
loop_
_entity.id
_entity.type
_entity.pdbx_description
1 polymer ?
#
loop_
_entity_poly.entity_id
_entity_poly.type
_entity_poly.pdbx_seq_one_letter_code
_entity_poly.pdbx_strand_id
1 'polypeptide(L)'
;MYSVLFLAVAVEGIVEWIKMSYQSGRFNITALIALAVSVLVTIGAEFDLFSLVGVPLRWPIVGQILTGVLISRGSNYIHSITHKICKKDESKRAP
;
A
#
# COMPACT_ATOMS: atom_id res chain seq x y z
N MET A 1 14.04 8.82 -16.55
CA MET A 1 14.72 7.53 -16.25
C MET A 1 14.18 6.88 -14.97
N TYR A 2 14.01 7.62 -13.87
CA TYR A 2 13.45 7.09 -12.61
C TYR A 2 12.00 6.57 -12.68
N SER A 3 11.20 7.12 -13.59
CA SER A 3 9.78 6.76 -13.73
C SER A 3 9.54 5.30 -14.12
N VAL A 4 10.45 4.71 -14.90
CA VAL A 4 10.35 3.30 -15.32
C VAL A 4 10.65 2.36 -14.15
N LEU A 5 11.65 2.70 -13.32
CA LEU A 5 11.98 1.95 -12.10
C LEU A 5 10.83 2.01 -11.10
N PHE A 6 10.24 3.20 -10.89
CA PHE A 6 9.06 3.36 -10.05
C PHE A 6 7.89 2.51 -10.55
N LEU A 7 7.60 2.55 -11.86
CA LEU A 7 6.51 1.79 -12.45
C LEU A 7 6.74 0.28 -12.33
N ALA A 8 7.98 -0.19 -12.53
CA ALA A 8 8.34 -1.60 -12.37
C ALA A 8 8.12 -2.08 -10.93
N VAL A 9 8.56 -1.31 -9.93
CA VAL A 9 8.36 -1.63 -8.51
C VAL A 9 6.87 -1.58 -8.13
N ALA A 10 6.14 -0.60 -8.64
CA ALA A 10 4.70 -0.48 -8.42
C ALA A 10 3.94 -1.70 -8.99
N VAL A 11 4.27 -2.11 -10.22
CA VAL A 11 3.66 -3.29 -10.86
C VAL A 11 4.00 -4.56 -10.07
N GLU A 12 5.26 -4.74 -9.67
CA GLU A 12 5.68 -5.90 -8.87
C GLU A 12 4.90 -5.99 -7.55
N GLY A 13 4.75 -4.84 -6.86
CA GLY A 13 4.00 -4.75 -5.61
C GLY A 13 2.51 -5.11 -5.73
N ILE A 14 1.89 -4.77 -6.87
CA ILE A 14 0.50 -5.11 -7.20
C ILE A 14 0.37 -6.60 -7.54
N VAL A 15 1.27 -7.14 -8.37
CA VAL A 15 1.27 -8.56 -8.75
C VAL A 15 1.43 -9.44 -7.51
N GLU A 16 2.36 -9.09 -6.62
CA GLU A 16 2.59 -9.82 -5.39
C GLU A 16 1.40 -9.73 -4.42
N TRP A 17 0.66 -8.60 -4.44
CA TRP A 17 -0.58 -8.45 -3.68
C TRP A 17 -1.65 -9.42 -4.14
N ILE A 18 -1.88 -9.48 -5.45
CA ILE A 18 -2.86 -10.37 -6.06
C ILE A 18 -2.50 -11.82 -5.76
N LYS A 19 -1.22 -12.19 -5.91
CA LYS A 19 -0.73 -13.54 -5.57
C LYS A 19 -0.99 -13.91 -4.10
N MET A 20 -0.67 -13.01 -3.17
CA MET A 20 -0.93 -13.22 -1.74
C MET A 20 -2.42 -13.36 -1.44
N SER A 21 -3.26 -12.54 -2.07
CA SER A 21 -4.72 -12.61 -1.88
C SER A 21 -5.32 -13.92 -2.38
N TYR A 22 -4.75 -14.50 -3.44
CA TYR A 22 -5.21 -15.79 -3.99
C TYR A 22 -4.67 -16.99 -3.20
N GLN A 23 -3.39 -16.97 -2.80
CA GLN A 23 -2.77 -18.10 -2.09
C GLN A 23 -3.15 -18.18 -0.61
N SER A 24 -3.42 -17.06 0.08
CA SER A 24 -3.63 -17.12 1.52
C SER A 24 -5.01 -17.63 1.95
N GLY A 25 -6.04 -17.64 1.09
CA GLY A 25 -7.41 -18.11 1.43
C GLY A 25 -8.09 -17.40 2.62
N ARG A 26 -7.36 -16.55 3.34
CA ARG A 26 -7.76 -15.75 4.50
C ARG A 26 -7.74 -14.31 4.05
N PHE A 27 -8.91 -13.80 3.69
CA PHE A 27 -9.11 -12.38 3.47
C PHE A 27 -8.80 -11.65 4.78
N ASN A 28 -7.66 -10.94 4.83
CA ASN A 28 -7.34 -10.06 5.94
C ASN A 28 -8.26 -8.85 5.85
N ILE A 29 -9.29 -8.83 6.70
CA ILE A 29 -10.27 -7.73 6.80
C ILE A 29 -9.53 -6.40 7.03
N THR A 30 -8.44 -6.42 7.81
CA THR A 30 -7.56 -5.26 8.03
C THR A 30 -6.95 -4.72 6.73
N ALA A 31 -6.55 -5.60 5.80
CA ALA A 31 -6.00 -5.19 4.51
C ALA A 31 -7.07 -4.58 3.61
N LEU A 32 -8.30 -5.11 3.67
CA LEU A 32 -9.44 -4.56 2.93
C LEU A 32 -9.83 -3.17 3.46
N ILE A 33 -9.86 -2.99 4.79
CA ILE A 33 -10.11 -1.69 5.42
C ILE A 33 -9.00 -0.70 5.06
N ALA A 34 -7.73 -1.12 5.13
CA ALA A 34 -6.60 -0.28 4.75
C ALA A 34 -6.67 0.16 3.28
N LEU A 35 -7.08 -0.73 2.37
CA LEU A 35 -7.31 -0.43 0.95
C LEU A 35 -8.45 0.58 0.76
N ALA A 36 -9.59 0.38 1.43
CA ALA A 36 -10.72 1.28 1.33
C ALA A 36 -10.37 2.68 1.86
N VAL A 37 -9.70 2.75 3.02
CA VAL A 37 -9.28 4.02 3.63
C VAL A 37 -8.22 4.71 2.77
N SER A 38 -7.23 4.00 2.25
CA SER A 38 -6.19 4.62 1.44
C SER A 38 -6.74 5.19 0.13
N VAL A 39 -7.66 4.48 -0.53
CA VAL A 39 -8.34 4.96 -1.75
C VAL A 39 -9.22 6.18 -1.46
N LEU A 40 -9.96 6.18 -0.34
CA LEU A 40 -10.74 7.36 0.07
C LEU A 40 -9.84 8.58 0.34
N VAL A 41 -8.70 8.37 0.99
CA VAL A 41 -7.74 9.45 1.29
C VAL A 41 -7.09 9.97 0.00
N THR A 42 -6.69 9.11 -0.93
CA THR A 42 -6.05 9.56 -2.18
C THR A 42 -7.02 10.26 -3.12
N ILE A 43 -8.27 9.83 -3.17
CA ILE A 43 -9.32 10.54 -3.91
C ILE A 43 -9.62 11.89 -3.25
N GLY A 44 -9.81 11.91 -1.92
CA GLY A 44 -10.11 13.15 -1.18
C GLY A 44 -8.98 14.17 -1.17
N ALA A 45 -7.72 13.72 -1.27
CA ALA A 45 -6.54 14.57 -1.38
C ALA A 45 -6.15 14.89 -2.82
N GLU A 46 -6.92 14.44 -3.81
CA GLU A 46 -6.60 14.52 -5.24
C GLU A 46 -5.18 14.04 -5.58
N PHE A 47 -4.68 13.07 -4.82
CA PHE A 47 -3.29 12.66 -4.82
C PHE A 47 -3.03 11.56 -5.85
N ASP A 48 -2.19 11.88 -6.84
CA ASP A 48 -1.82 10.95 -7.91
C ASP A 48 -0.29 10.78 -8.01
N LEU A 49 0.23 9.67 -7.46
CA LEU A 49 1.66 9.34 -7.51
C LEU A 49 2.18 9.25 -8.94
N PHE A 50 1.34 8.82 -9.89
CA PHE A 50 1.75 8.62 -11.27
C PHE A 50 2.02 9.95 -11.98
N SER A 51 1.15 10.95 -11.79
CA SER A 51 1.39 12.33 -12.23
C SER A 51 2.63 12.93 -11.55
N LEU A 52 2.82 12.70 -10.24
CA LEU A 52 4.02 13.16 -9.51
C LEU A 52 5.32 12.57 -10.06
N VAL A 53 5.30 11.32 -10.54
CA VAL A 53 6.47 10.63 -11.10
C VAL A 53 6.67 10.92 -12.61
N GLY A 54 5.83 11.78 -13.19
CA GLY A 54 5.92 12.19 -14.59
C GLY A 54 5.32 11.17 -15.57
N VAL A 55 4.45 10.28 -15.09
CA VAL A 55 3.67 9.33 -15.91
C VAL A 55 2.19 9.62 -15.68
N PRO A 56 1.67 10.80 -16.06
CA PRO A 56 0.26 11.13 -15.84
C PRO A 56 -0.62 10.12 -16.58
N LEU A 57 -1.49 9.43 -15.85
CA LEU A 57 -2.50 8.58 -16.48
C LEU A 57 -3.51 9.47 -17.21
N ARG A 58 -3.99 9.00 -18.37
CA ARG A 58 -5.05 9.68 -19.13
C ARG A 58 -6.33 9.87 -18.32
N TRP A 59 -6.54 9.01 -17.30
CA TRP A 59 -7.69 9.06 -16.40
C TRP A 59 -7.18 9.31 -14.97
N PRO A 60 -7.32 10.55 -14.42
CA PRO A 60 -6.76 10.90 -13.11
C PRO A 60 -7.37 10.08 -11.97
N ILE A 61 -8.64 9.70 -12.07
CA ILE A 61 -9.32 8.80 -11.11
C ILE A 61 -8.62 7.44 -11.04
N VAL A 62 -8.16 6.90 -12.18
CA VAL A 62 -7.46 5.61 -12.22
C VAL A 62 -6.11 5.72 -11.52
N GLY A 63 -5.40 6.84 -11.71
CA GLY A 63 -4.15 7.14 -11.03
C GLY A 63 -4.30 7.26 -9.51
N GLN A 64 -5.34 7.96 -9.04
CA GLN A 64 -5.67 8.11 -7.62
C GLN A 64 -6.01 6.76 -6.95
N ILE A 65 -6.75 5.89 -7.64
CA ILE A 65 -7.08 4.55 -7.15
C ILE A 65 -5.81 3.70 -7.06
N LEU A 66 -5.00 3.64 -8.12
CA LEU A 66 -3.74 2.88 -8.13
C LEU A 66 -2.78 3.38 -7.04
N THR A 67 -2.72 4.69 -6.84
CA THR A 67 -1.97 5.33 -5.76
C THR A 67 -2.48 4.86 -4.39
N GLY A 68 -3.79 4.82 -4.18
CA GLY A 68 -4.40 4.28 -2.96
C GLY A 68 -4.06 2.80 -2.74
N VAL A 69 -4.07 1.98 -3.78
CA VAL A 69 -3.68 0.56 -3.71
C VAL A 69 -2.21 0.42 -3.30
N LEU A 70 -1.31 1.21 -3.88
CA LEU A 70 0.11 1.21 -3.54
C LEU A 70 0.35 1.62 -2.08
N ILE A 71 -0.34 2.67 -1.60
CA ILE A 71 -0.25 3.13 -0.21
C ILE A 71 -0.77 2.07 0.77
N SER A 72 -1.85 1.36 0.43
CA SER A 72 -2.40 0.27 1.24
C SER A 72 -1.39 -0.86 1.48
N ARG A 73 -0.52 -1.15 0.51
CA ARG A 73 0.55 -2.15 0.67
C ARG A 73 1.60 -1.70 1.68
N GLY A 74 1.95 -0.40 1.68
CA GLY A 74 2.86 0.18 2.65
C GLY A 74 2.34 0.11 4.09
N SER A 75 1.03 0.33 4.30
CA SER A 75 0.46 0.34 5.65
C SER A 75 0.48 -1.04 6.32
N ASN A 76 0.27 -2.14 5.58
CA ASN A 76 0.42 -3.50 6.10
C ASN A 76 1.87 -3.81 6.52
N TYR A 77 2.86 -3.31 5.77
CA TYR A 77 4.28 -3.46 6.11
C TYR A 77 4.65 -2.65 7.37
N ILE A 78 4.23 -1.38 7.42
CA ILE A 78 4.40 -0.51 8.60
C ILE A 78 3.72 -1.14 9.82
N HIS A 79 2.51 -1.67 9.69
CA HIS A 79 1.80 -2.32 10.80
C HIS A 79 2.57 -3.51 11.38
N SER A 80 3.17 -4.35 10.52
CA SER A 80 4.01 -5.46 10.95
C SER A 80 5.26 -4.99 11.70
N ILE A 81 5.89 -3.89 11.24
CA ILE A 81 7.04 -3.30 11.91
C ILE A 81 6.64 -2.69 13.25
N THR A 82 5.59 -1.89 13.29
CA THR A 82 5.08 -1.26 14.51
C THR A 82 4.75 -2.30 15.58
N HIS A 83 4.11 -3.41 15.21
CA HIS A 83 3.82 -4.50 16.14
C HIS A 83 5.11 -5.16 16.66
N LYS A 84 6.13 -5.35 15.82
CA LYS A 84 7.42 -5.92 16.26
C LYS A 84 8.19 -4.98 17.20
N ILE A 85 8.13 -3.67 16.97
CA ILE A 85 8.77 -2.68 17.83
C ILE A 85 8.03 -2.62 19.16
N CYS A 86 6.70 -2.46 19.14
CA CYS A 86 5.88 -2.34 20.34
C CYS A 86 5.97 -3.60 21.22
N LYS A 87 6.02 -4.80 20.64
CA LYS A 87 6.15 -6.06 21.39
C LYS A 87 7.54 -6.27 22.01
N LYS A 88 8.57 -5.60 21.50
CA LYS A 88 9.95 -5.71 22.03
C LYS A 88 10.10 -4.96 23.36
N ASP A 89 9.26 -3.96 23.62
CA ASP A 89 9.23 -3.22 24.88
C ASP A 89 8.59 -4.03 26.03
N GLU A 90 7.58 -4.85 25.75
CA GLU A 90 6.93 -5.68 26.80
C GLU A 90 7.83 -6.81 27.30
N SER A 91 8.66 -7.41 26.44
CA SER A 91 9.58 -8.47 26.85
C SER A 91 10.80 -7.97 27.64
N LYS A 92 11.08 -6.66 27.65
CA LYS A 92 12.11 -6.06 28.51
C LYS A 92 11.56 -5.54 29.84
N ARG A 93 10.23 -5.62 30.05
CA ARG A 93 9.53 -5.15 31.24
C ARG A 93 8.80 -6.27 32.00
N ALA A 94 9.13 -7.52 31.71
CA ALA A 94 8.76 -8.63 32.58
C ALA A 94 9.70 -8.62 33.82
N PRO A 95 9.16 -8.52 35.05
CA PRO A 95 9.93 -8.59 36.29
C PRO A 95 10.53 -9.98 36.55
#